data_AF-H3ZMC8-F1
#
_entry.id   AF-H3ZMC8-F1
#
_cell.length_a   1.000
_cell.length_b   1.000
_cell.length_c   1.000
_cell.angle_alpha   90.00
_cell.angle_beta   90.00
_cell.angle_gamma   90.00
#
_symmetry.space_group_name_H-M   'P 1'
#
loop_
_entity.id
_entity.type
_entity.pdbx_description
1 polymer ?
#
loop_
_entity_poly.entity_id
_entity_poly.type
_entity_poly.pdbx_seq_one_letter_code
_entity_poly.pdbx_strand_id
1 'polypeptide(L)'
;MEPEEYLIALGLVLIIAFFLYPSETLSGTFCEGSFGKLGSYEVSVQNGFLKVYQKGEEIFTARGEQVFVRKANIDYLISDGCYSVSVSEKPEEALYLFVVGVILIGIAFYYIAFLRYR
;
A
#
# COMPACT_ATOMS: atom_id res chain seq x y z
N MET A 1 -12.39 -9.42 33.04
CA MET A 1 -11.15 -9.42 32.25
C MET A 1 -10.09 -8.71 33.03
N GLU A 2 -8.90 -9.28 33.05
CA GLU A 2 -7.72 -8.70 33.68
C GLU A 2 -7.09 -7.66 32.73
N PRO A 3 -6.35 -6.65 33.23
CA PRO A 3 -5.82 -5.55 32.41
C PRO A 3 -4.95 -6.05 31.23
N GLU A 4 -4.29 -7.19 31.37
CA GLU A 4 -3.49 -7.82 30.32
C GLU A 4 -4.37 -8.37 29.19
N GLU A 5 -5.52 -8.97 29.53
CA GLU A 5 -6.48 -9.47 28.54
C GLU A 5 -7.06 -8.32 27.71
N TYR A 6 -7.28 -7.14 28.32
CA TYR A 6 -7.70 -5.94 27.60
C TYR A 6 -6.63 -5.45 26.63
N LEU A 7 -5.34 -5.50 26.99
CA LEU A 7 -4.24 -5.12 26.09
C LEU A 7 -4.13 -6.06 24.90
N ILE A 8 -4.30 -7.36 25.12
CA ILE A 8 -4.32 -8.36 24.05
C ILE A 8 -5.52 -8.13 23.13
N ALA A 9 -6.72 -7.94 23.70
CA ALA A 9 -7.93 -7.68 22.93
C ALA A 9 -7.80 -6.38 22.10
N LEU A 10 -7.30 -5.30 22.68
CA LEU A 10 -7.06 -4.04 21.97
C LEU A 10 -6.04 -4.22 20.85
N GLY A 11 -4.93 -4.91 21.11
CA GLY A 11 -3.92 -5.17 20.09
C GLY A 11 -4.46 -5.99 18.92
N LEU A 12 -5.31 -7.00 19.18
CA LEU A 12 -6.00 -7.76 18.14
C LEU A 12 -6.95 -6.89 17.33
N VAL A 13 -7.73 -6.01 17.99
CA VAL A 13 -8.61 -5.05 17.30
C VAL A 13 -7.81 -4.15 16.37
N LEU A 14 -6.64 -3.65 16.80
CA LEU A 14 -5.78 -2.81 15.95
C LEU A 14 -5.23 -3.58 14.73
N ILE A 15 -4.84 -4.84 14.91
CA ILE A 15 -4.39 -5.69 13.79
C ILE A 15 -5.55 -5.95 12.81
N ILE A 16 -6.75 -6.24 13.31
CA ILE A 16 -7.94 -6.40 12.45
C ILE A 16 -8.24 -5.09 11.72
N ALA A 17 -8.18 -3.95 12.41
CA ALA A 17 -8.37 -2.64 11.81
C ALA A 17 -7.35 -2.36 10.69
N PHE A 18 -6.08 -2.78 10.83
CA PHE A 18 -5.09 -2.70 9.75
C PHE A 18 -5.53 -3.48 8.50
N PHE A 19 -6.07 -4.69 8.66
CA PHE A 19 -6.52 -5.48 7.50
C PHE A 19 -7.73 -4.83 6.81
N LEU A 20 -8.64 -4.27 7.60
CA LEU A 20 -9.85 -3.58 7.11
C LEU A 20 -9.59 -2.14 6.63
N TYR A 21 -8.41 -1.58 6.88
CA TYR A 21 -8.09 -0.20 6.50
C TYR A 21 -8.22 -0.03 4.98
N PRO A 22 -9.00 0.94 4.49
CA PRO A 22 -9.26 1.10 3.07
C PRO A 22 -7.96 1.43 2.31
N SER A 23 -7.84 0.91 1.09
CA SER A 23 -6.82 1.35 0.16
C SER A 23 -7.19 2.74 -0.37
N GLU A 24 -6.18 3.60 -0.51
CA GLU A 24 -6.32 4.88 -1.16
C GLU A 24 -6.04 4.73 -2.66
N THR A 25 -6.93 5.29 -3.47
CA THR A 25 -6.73 5.38 -4.92
C THR A 25 -5.97 6.65 -5.24
N LEU A 26 -4.72 6.50 -5.64
CA LEU A 26 -3.88 7.58 -6.13
C LEU A 26 -4.01 7.64 -7.64
N SER A 27 -4.33 8.82 -8.18
CA SER A 27 -4.52 9.03 -9.62
C SER A 27 -3.69 10.21 -10.11
N GLY A 28 -3.10 10.08 -11.29
CA GLY A 28 -2.34 11.14 -11.93
C GLY A 28 -2.38 11.04 -13.45
N THR A 29 -2.21 12.17 -14.12
CA THR A 29 -2.19 12.25 -15.59
C THR A 29 -0.77 12.52 -16.08
N PHE A 30 -0.31 11.69 -17.01
CA PHE A 30 1.04 11.70 -17.54
C PHE A 30 0.97 11.75 -19.07
N CYS A 31 1.50 12.82 -19.65
CA CYS A 31 1.57 13.00 -21.11
C CYS A 31 2.92 12.57 -21.66
N GLU A 32 3.04 12.52 -22.99
CA GLU A 32 4.29 12.16 -23.67
C GLU A 32 5.49 12.97 -23.17
N GLY A 33 6.58 12.29 -22.81
CA GLY A 33 7.80 12.90 -22.26
C GLY A 33 7.73 13.23 -20.77
N SER A 34 6.61 12.94 -20.09
CA SER A 34 6.49 13.18 -18.64
C SER A 34 7.03 12.01 -17.81
N PHE A 35 7.57 12.38 -16.66
CA PHE A 35 7.99 11.47 -15.60
C PHE A 35 7.47 12.01 -14.27
N GLY A 36 6.96 11.14 -13.42
CA GLY A 36 6.56 11.54 -12.07
C GLY A 36 6.30 10.35 -11.15
N LYS A 37 5.89 10.67 -9.93
CA LYS A 37 5.61 9.69 -8.89
C LYS A 37 4.13 9.67 -8.57
N LEU A 38 3.63 8.46 -8.32
CA LEU A 38 2.27 8.20 -7.90
C LEU A 38 2.32 7.26 -6.69
N GLY A 39 2.39 7.83 -5.48
CA GLY A 39 2.67 7.05 -4.26
C GLY A 39 4.06 6.41 -4.31
N SER A 40 4.13 5.10 -4.09
CA SER A 40 5.38 4.32 -4.22
C SER A 40 5.77 3.95 -5.65
N TYR A 41 4.96 4.35 -6.64
CA TYR A 41 5.15 4.04 -8.06
C TYR A 41 5.80 5.18 -8.82
N GLU A 42 6.68 4.86 -9.75
CA GLU A 42 7.28 5.80 -10.68
C GLU A 42 6.64 5.59 -12.05
N VAL A 43 6.08 6.64 -12.63
CA VAL A 43 5.36 6.60 -13.91
C VAL A 43 6.15 7.39 -14.94
N SER A 44 6.36 6.78 -16.10
CA SER A 44 7.06 7.39 -17.23
C SER A 44 6.27 7.16 -18.50
N VAL A 45 6.14 8.20 -19.33
CA VAL A 45 5.55 8.08 -20.66
C VAL A 45 6.58 8.47 -21.70
N GLN A 46 7.03 7.51 -22.51
CA GLN A 46 8.04 7.72 -23.56
C GLN A 46 7.72 6.91 -24.82
N ASN A 47 7.83 7.55 -25.98
CA ASN A 47 7.49 7.00 -27.30
C ASN A 47 6.07 6.41 -27.35
N GLY A 48 5.13 7.01 -26.63
CA GLY A 48 3.77 6.53 -26.46
C GLY A 48 3.63 5.31 -25.54
N PHE A 49 4.71 4.82 -24.91
CA PHE A 49 4.64 3.77 -23.91
C PHE A 49 4.46 4.37 -22.52
N LEU A 50 3.38 3.98 -21.85
CA LEU A 50 3.23 4.13 -20.41
C LEU A 50 4.00 3.01 -19.73
N LYS A 51 4.99 3.36 -18.91
CA LYS A 51 5.74 2.43 -18.07
C LYS A 51 5.56 2.83 -16.62
N VAL A 52 5.30 1.83 -15.77
CA VAL A 52 5.22 2.00 -14.33
C VAL A 52 6.23 1.09 -13.67
N TYR A 53 7.01 1.70 -12.79
CA TYR A 53 8.03 1.06 -11.99
C TYR A 53 7.64 1.09 -10.52
N GLN A 54 8.01 0.04 -9.78
CA GLN A 54 7.93 0.02 -8.33
C GLN A 54 9.27 -0.44 -7.79
N LYS A 55 9.91 0.38 -6.94
CA LYS A 55 11.25 0.10 -6.37
C LYS A 55 12.31 -0.27 -7.44
N GLY A 56 12.22 0.35 -8.61
CA GLY A 56 13.14 0.12 -9.74
C GLY A 56 12.80 -1.09 -10.63
N GLU A 57 11.78 -1.88 -10.29
CA GLU A 57 11.30 -2.98 -11.14
C GLU A 57 10.17 -2.52 -12.05
N GLU A 58 10.23 -2.87 -13.33
CA GLU A 58 9.12 -2.65 -14.26
C GLU A 58 7.96 -3.60 -13.93
N ILE A 59 6.84 -3.04 -13.51
CA ILE A 59 5.65 -3.79 -13.09
C ILE A 59 4.51 -3.68 -14.09
N PHE A 60 4.48 -2.64 -14.92
CA PHE A 60 3.42 -2.44 -15.88
C PHE A 60 3.92 -1.64 -17.07
N THR A 61 3.57 -2.10 -18.28
CA THR A 61 3.87 -1.40 -19.52
C THR A 61 2.72 -1.52 -20.48
N ALA A 62 2.25 -0.38 -21.00
CA ALA A 62 1.18 -0.29 -21.98
C ALA A 62 1.50 0.71 -23.10
N ARG A 63 0.91 0.51 -24.27
CA ARG A 63 0.92 1.47 -25.39
C ARG A 63 -0.47 1.48 -26.01
N GLY A 64 -1.18 2.60 -25.93
CA GLY A 64 -2.58 2.60 -26.34
C GLY A 64 -3.40 1.67 -25.45
N GLU A 65 -4.27 0.88 -26.07
CA GLU A 65 -5.04 -0.17 -25.40
C GLU A 65 -4.27 -1.48 -25.21
N GLN A 66 -3.04 -1.58 -25.72
CA GLN A 66 -2.24 -2.79 -25.64
C GLN A 66 -1.36 -2.80 -24.39
N VAL A 67 -1.51 -3.85 -23.57
CA VAL A 67 -0.69 -4.07 -22.37
C VAL A 67 0.36 -5.14 -22.67
N PHE A 68 1.62 -4.82 -22.43
CA PHE A 68 2.77 -5.71 -22.65
C PHE A 68 3.21 -6.42 -21.38
N VAL A 69 3.17 -5.70 -20.24
CA VAL A 69 3.57 -6.22 -18.92
C VAL A 69 2.49 -5.83 -17.93
N ARG A 70 2.02 -6.80 -17.12
CA ARG A 70 1.05 -6.60 -16.05
C ARG A 70 1.39 -7.47 -14.85
N LYS A 71 2.27 -6.98 -13.98
CA LYS A 71 2.57 -7.60 -12.67
C LYS A 71 1.69 -7.06 -11.55
N ALA A 72 1.14 -5.84 -11.72
CA ALA A 72 0.21 -5.22 -10.80
C ALA A 72 -1.10 -4.86 -11.52
N ASN A 73 -2.19 -4.74 -10.75
CA ASN A 73 -3.45 -4.16 -11.24
C ASN A 73 -3.33 -2.64 -11.22
N ILE A 74 -3.09 -2.07 -12.40
CA ILE A 74 -3.05 -0.63 -12.63
C ILE A 74 -4.17 -0.31 -13.61
N ASP A 75 -5.06 0.58 -13.20
CA ASP A 75 -6.11 1.09 -14.06
C ASP A 75 -5.56 2.30 -14.82
N TYR A 76 -5.79 2.35 -16.13
CA TYR A 76 -5.35 3.48 -16.93
C TYR A 76 -6.35 3.81 -18.02
N LEU A 77 -6.40 5.08 -18.38
CA LEU A 77 -7.22 5.65 -19.43
C LEU A 77 -6.34 6.52 -20.33
N ILE A 78 -6.61 6.48 -21.64
CA ILE A 78 -5.95 7.37 -22.60
C ILE A 78 -6.94 8.41 -23.08
N SER A 79 -6.54 9.67 -23.03
CA SER A 79 -7.29 10.80 -23.60
C SER A 79 -6.30 11.82 -24.14
N ASP A 80 -6.50 12.26 -25.38
CA ASP A 80 -5.71 13.32 -26.04
C ASP A 80 -4.18 13.12 -26.00
N GLY A 81 -3.72 11.87 -26.07
CA GLY A 81 -2.29 11.53 -26.03
C GLY A 81 -1.67 11.52 -24.63
N CYS A 82 -2.48 11.67 -23.58
CA CYS A 82 -2.07 11.55 -22.19
C CYS A 82 -2.68 10.30 -21.53
N TYR A 83 -1.93 9.70 -20.61
CA TYR A 83 -2.33 8.56 -19.81
C TYR A 83 -2.78 9.03 -18.43
N SER A 84 -4.03 8.80 -18.07
CA SER A 84 -4.49 8.92 -16.69
C SER A 84 -4.35 7.57 -16.01
N VAL A 85 -3.51 7.50 -14.99
CA VAL A 85 -3.15 6.25 -14.28
C VAL A 85 -3.71 6.31 -12.88
N SER A 86 -4.37 5.25 -12.45
CA SER A 86 -4.92 5.08 -11.10
C SER A 86 -4.37 3.81 -10.49
N VAL A 87 -3.84 3.94 -9.27
CA VAL A 87 -3.26 2.83 -8.51
C VAL A 87 -3.89 2.82 -7.12
N SER A 88 -4.26 1.64 -6.64
CA SER A 88 -4.74 1.45 -5.27
C SER A 88 -3.56 1.05 -4.38
N GLU A 89 -3.28 1.85 -3.36
CA GLU A 89 -2.20 1.59 -2.40
C GLU A 89 -2.75 1.65 -0.97
N LYS A 90 -2.28 0.77 -0.08
CA LYS A 90 -2.61 0.90 1.34
C LYS A 90 -1.78 2.04 1.93
N PRO A 91 -2.40 3.03 2.60
CA PRO A 91 -1.65 4.15 3.15
C PRO A 91 -0.66 3.66 4.20
N GLU A 92 0.50 4.32 4.26
CA GLU A 92 1.56 3.97 5.23
C GLU A 92 1.05 4.08 6.67
N GLU A 93 0.11 4.98 6.93
CA GLU A 93 -0.50 5.16 8.25
C GLU A 93 -1.17 3.88 8.78
N ALA A 94 -1.71 3.06 7.89
CA ALA A 94 -2.31 1.78 8.27
C ALA A 94 -1.26 0.86 8.92
N LEU A 95 0.00 0.92 8.49
CA LEU A 95 1.09 0.12 9.05
C LEU A 95 1.28 0.39 10.55
N TYR A 96 1.06 1.63 11.01
CA TYR A 96 1.16 1.97 12.43
C TYR A 96 0.14 1.19 13.27
N LEU A 97 -1.08 0.98 12.77
CA LEU A 97 -2.10 0.18 13.46
C LEU A 97 -1.60 -1.25 13.71
N PHE A 98 -0.97 -1.86 12.70
CA PHE A 98 -0.41 -3.19 12.82
C PHE A 98 0.74 -3.24 13.84
N VAL A 99 1.71 -2.32 13.73
CA VAL A 99 2.89 -2.29 14.59
C VAL A 99 2.51 -2.04 16.05
N VAL A 100 1.64 -1.07 16.31
CA VAL A 100 1.14 -0.79 17.67
C VAL A 100 0.39 -1.98 18.22
N GLY A 101 -0.45 -2.64 17.42
CA GLY A 101 -1.17 -3.84 17.83
C GLY A 101 -0.24 -4.97 18.25
N VAL A 102 0.82 -5.25 17.47
CA VAL A 102 1.83 -6.26 17.80
C VAL A 102 2.59 -5.92 19.08
N ILE A 103 2.97 -4.65 19.27
CA ILE A 103 3.68 -4.20 20.48
C ILE A 103 2.81 -4.40 21.73
N LEU A 104 1.53 -4.02 21.69
CA LEU A 104 0.62 -4.18 22.83
C LEU A 104 0.44 -5.64 23.23
N ILE A 105 0.26 -6.53 22.24
CA ILE A 105 0.17 -7.97 22.50
C ILE A 105 1.48 -8.49 23.09
N GLY A 106 2.62 -8.08 22.53
CA GLY A 106 3.95 -8.49 23.02
C GLY A 106 4.21 -8.07 24.47
N ILE A 107 3.87 -6.84 24.84
CA ILE A 107 4.00 -6.33 26.23
C ILE A 107 3.11 -7.12 27.18
N ALA A 108 1.85 -7.36 26.81
CA ALA A 108 0.92 -8.12 27.64
C ALA A 108 1.39 -9.56 27.83
N PHE A 109 1.85 -10.22 26.76
CA PHE A 109 2.43 -11.56 26.83
C PHE A 109 3.67 -11.61 27.71
N TYR A 110 4.59 -10.66 27.55
CA TYR A 110 5.80 -10.59 28.35
C TYR A 110 5.46 -10.45 29.84
N TYR A 111 4.50 -9.58 30.18
CA TYR A 111 4.06 -9.40 31.56
C TYR A 111 3.47 -10.69 32.15
N ILE A 112 2.54 -11.34 31.45
CA ILE A 112 1.91 -12.59 31.90
C ILE A 112 2.96 -13.70 32.06
N ALA A 113 3.85 -13.87 31.08
CA ALA A 113 4.80 -14.98 31.05
C ALA A 113 5.96 -14.82 32.05
N PHE A 114 6.43 -13.60 32.31
CA PHE A 114 7.66 -13.37 33.06
C PHE A 114 7.50 -12.55 34.34
N LEU A 115 6.54 -11.62 34.40
CA LEU A 115 6.41 -10.70 35.53
C LEU A 115 5.30 -11.11 36.50
N ARG A 116 4.26 -11.78 36.03
CA ARG A 116 3.11 -12.14 36.86
C ARG A 116 3.35 -13.33 37.80
N TYR A 117 4.26 -14.24 37.41
CA TYR A 117 4.59 -15.45 38.19
C TYR A 117 5.86 -15.29 39.04
N ARG A 118 6.31 -14.05 39.26
CA ARG A 118 7.50 -13.72 40.06
C ARG A 118 7.11 -12.85 41.24
#